data_AF-A0A942SQH2-F1
#
_entry.id   AF-A0A942SQH2-F1
#
_cell.length_a   1.000
_cell.length_b   1.000
_cell.length_c   1.000
_cell.angle_alpha   90.00
_cell.angle_beta   90.00
_cell.angle_gamma   90.00
#
_symmetry.space_group_name_H-M   'P 1'
#
loop_
_entity.id
_entity.type
_entity.pdbx_description
1 polymer ?
#
loop_
_entity_poly.entity_id
_entity_poly.type
_entity_poly.pdbx_seq_one_letter_code
_entity_poly.pdbx_strand_id
1 'polypeptide(L)'
;MHRSGFWNFDANQEVQVYKFINDGFKKYGYVEPVSKGDLTAKQAVDLAIKGKNIYWNVESGECNARSLMYKGDYYRYLCPVVNTKAKLTNYLAQAYSSSAIKKAFSNYHLVEYKGKMIQPDADKGSILDWNKSKAEIIYKQGNTRKVEFTVPCGYDDTATIIATFMKEKGKWKINNFGSIF
;
A
#
# COMPACT_ATOMS: atom_id res chain seq x y z
N MET A 1 -3.88 42.10 22.49
CA MET A 1 -4.65 41.62 21.32
C MET A 1 -3.84 40.52 20.64
N HIS A 2 -4.45 39.36 20.40
CA HIS A 2 -3.81 38.07 20.15
C HIS A 2 -3.01 37.95 18.85
N ARG A 3 -1.93 37.16 18.92
CA ARG A 3 -1.16 36.60 17.80
C ARG A 3 -1.91 35.38 17.24
N SER A 4 -2.14 35.32 15.94
CA SER A 4 -2.49 34.08 15.23
C SER A 4 -1.20 33.38 14.79
N GLY A 5 -0.97 32.18 15.35
CA GLY A 5 0.19 31.34 15.07
C GLY A 5 0.01 30.56 13.76
N PHE A 6 0.88 30.83 12.80
CA PHE A 6 1.24 29.86 11.77
C PHE A 6 2.12 28.79 12.42
N TRP A 7 1.68 27.53 12.39
CA TRP A 7 2.52 26.40 12.73
C TRP A 7 3.58 26.22 11.63
N ASN A 8 4.73 26.88 11.79
CA ASN A 8 5.92 26.56 11.03
C ASN A 8 6.48 25.24 11.58
N PHE A 9 6.26 24.14 10.86
CA PHE A 9 7.11 22.97 11.03
C PHE A 9 8.50 23.31 10.53
N ASP A 10 9.48 23.29 11.43
CA ASP A 10 10.88 23.56 11.15
C ASP A 10 11.42 22.47 10.22
N ALA A 11 11.92 22.85 9.03
CA ALA A 11 12.53 21.94 8.07
C ALA A 11 13.70 21.15 8.69
N ASN A 12 14.32 21.65 9.76
CA ASN A 12 15.32 20.91 10.51
C ASN A 12 14.72 19.72 11.27
N GLN A 13 13.47 19.78 11.72
CA GLN A 13 12.83 18.63 12.38
C GLN A 13 12.53 17.50 11.39
N GLU A 14 12.11 17.79 10.16
CA GLU A 14 11.96 16.76 9.11
C GLU A 14 13.30 16.11 8.76
N VAL A 15 14.36 16.92 8.55
CA VAL A 15 15.70 16.39 8.23
C VAL A 15 16.25 15.54 9.38
N GLN A 16 16.00 15.91 10.63
CA GLN A 16 16.42 15.13 11.80
C GLN A 16 15.64 13.80 11.92
N VAL A 17 14.34 13.78 11.60
CA VAL A 17 13.54 12.55 11.56
C VAL A 17 14.02 11.63 10.43
N TYR A 18 14.25 12.16 9.22
CA TYR A 18 14.79 11.36 8.11
C TYR A 18 16.20 10.82 8.40
N LYS A 19 17.04 11.62 9.07
CA LYS A 19 18.38 11.20 9.49
C LYS A 19 18.30 10.13 10.58
N PHE A 20 17.41 10.26 11.57
CA PHE A 20 17.19 9.25 12.60
C PHE A 20 16.67 7.92 12.02
N ILE A 21 15.75 7.98 11.05
CA ILE A 21 15.24 6.81 10.33
C ILE A 21 16.37 6.14 9.52
N ASN A 22 17.12 6.89 8.73
CA ASN A 22 18.21 6.35 7.90
C ASN A 22 19.41 5.85 8.71
N ASP A 23 19.79 6.54 9.78
CA ASP A 23 20.88 6.12 10.66
C ASP A 23 20.46 4.91 11.50
N GLY A 24 19.18 4.79 11.86
CA GLY A 24 18.60 3.56 12.41
C GLY A 24 18.71 2.37 11.44
N PHE A 25 18.42 2.58 10.15
CA PHE A 25 18.57 1.55 9.10
C PHE A 25 20.03 1.12 8.90
N LYS A 26 21.00 2.05 8.97
CA LYS A 26 22.43 1.78 8.74
C LYS A 26 23.15 1.21 9.97
N LYS A 27 22.83 1.66 11.18
CA LYS A 27 23.53 1.27 12.42
C LYS A 27 23.09 -0.08 12.98
N TYR A 28 21.81 -0.43 12.80
CA TYR A 28 21.26 -1.69 13.33
C TYR A 28 20.98 -2.74 12.26
N GLY A 29 21.26 -2.44 10.99
CA GLY A 29 20.98 -3.34 9.88
C GLY A 29 19.56 -3.89 9.99
N TYR A 30 18.54 -3.05 9.77
CA TYR A 30 17.17 -3.54 9.75
C TYR A 30 16.98 -4.44 8.51
N VAL A 31 17.40 -5.69 8.65
CA VAL A 31 16.94 -6.79 7.84
C VAL A 31 15.47 -6.92 8.21
N GLU A 32 14.59 -6.37 7.37
CA GLU A 32 13.14 -6.62 7.50
C GLU A 32 12.97 -8.11 7.84
N PRO A 33 12.32 -8.48 8.96
CA PRO A 33 12.32 -9.85 9.45
C PRO A 33 11.89 -10.78 8.32
N VAL A 34 12.78 -11.69 7.94
CA VAL A 34 12.41 -12.80 7.05
C VAL A 34 11.36 -13.59 7.82
N SER A 35 10.14 -13.73 7.28
CA SER A 35 9.17 -14.64 7.87
C SER A 35 9.68 -16.07 7.67
N LYS A 36 10.53 -16.55 8.58
CA LYS A 36 10.93 -17.95 8.69
C LYS A 36 9.69 -18.70 9.16
N GLY A 37 8.88 -19.17 8.22
CA GLY A 37 7.64 -19.87 8.49
C GLY A 37 6.68 -19.89 7.31
N ASP A 38 5.71 -20.79 7.39
CA ASP A 38 4.51 -20.75 6.54
C ASP A 38 3.68 -19.50 6.88
N LEU A 39 2.80 -19.07 5.98
CA LEU A 39 1.87 -17.97 6.27
C LEU A 39 0.89 -18.42 7.35
N THR A 40 0.67 -17.61 8.38
CA THR A 40 -0.40 -17.82 9.37
C THR A 40 -1.61 -16.94 9.08
N ALA A 41 -2.78 -17.30 9.63
CA ALA A 41 -3.99 -16.47 9.51
C ALA A 41 -3.77 -15.04 10.05
N LYS A 42 -3.12 -14.91 11.21
CA LYS A 42 -2.77 -13.59 11.77
C LYS A 42 -1.86 -12.80 10.82
N GLN A 43 -0.81 -13.42 10.28
CA GLN A 43 0.08 -12.75 9.31
C GLN A 43 -0.67 -12.33 8.05
N ALA A 44 -1.64 -13.13 7.60
CA ALA A 44 -2.47 -12.78 6.45
C ALA A 44 -3.35 -11.55 6.73
N VAL A 45 -3.97 -11.46 7.91
CA VAL A 45 -4.71 -10.26 8.36
C VAL A 45 -3.80 -9.04 8.47
N ASP A 46 -2.64 -9.17 9.12
CA ASP A 46 -1.68 -8.07 9.27
C ASP A 46 -1.21 -7.56 7.89
N LEU A 47 -0.93 -8.48 6.95
CA LEU A 47 -0.58 -8.13 5.57
C LEU A 47 -1.75 -7.50 4.81
N ALA A 48 -2.98 -7.98 5.02
CA ALA A 48 -4.17 -7.41 4.40
C ALA A 48 -4.39 -5.95 4.83
N ILE A 49 -4.33 -5.67 6.13
CA ILE A 49 -4.43 -4.30 6.67
C ILE A 49 -3.31 -3.41 6.09
N LYS A 50 -2.07 -3.91 6.05
CA LYS A 50 -0.95 -3.17 5.44
C LYS A 50 -1.18 -2.90 3.95
N GLY A 51 -1.62 -3.91 3.21
CA GLY A 51 -1.93 -3.82 1.78
C GLY A 51 -3.02 -2.82 1.48
N LYS A 52 -4.11 -2.84 2.26
CA LYS A 52 -5.23 -1.90 2.22
C LYS A 52 -4.75 -0.46 2.42
N ASN A 53 -3.94 -0.21 3.44
CA ASN A 53 -3.42 1.13 3.73
C ASN A 53 -2.50 1.63 2.62
N ILE A 54 -1.64 0.75 2.08
CA ILE A 54 -0.81 1.08 0.92
C ILE A 54 -1.67 1.40 -0.31
N TYR A 55 -2.71 0.61 -0.58
CA TYR A 55 -3.64 0.82 -1.67
C TYR A 55 -4.29 2.20 -1.55
N TRP A 56 -4.92 2.52 -0.41
CA TRP A 56 -5.56 3.81 -0.22
C TRP A 56 -4.59 4.99 -0.27
N ASN A 57 -3.36 4.85 0.24
CA ASN A 57 -2.37 5.91 0.15
C ASN A 57 -1.91 6.20 -1.28
N VAL A 58 -2.01 5.22 -2.19
CA VAL A 58 -1.76 5.42 -3.62
C VAL A 58 -3.01 6.00 -4.28
N GLU A 59 -4.16 5.38 -4.05
CA GLU A 59 -5.44 5.73 -4.67
C GLU A 59 -5.96 7.09 -4.24
N SER A 60 -5.73 7.54 -3.01
CA SER A 60 -6.21 8.84 -2.54
C SER A 60 -5.65 10.02 -3.33
N GLY A 61 -4.57 9.84 -4.10
CA GLY A 61 -3.96 10.93 -4.87
C GLY A 61 -3.40 12.05 -3.99
N GLU A 62 -2.93 13.13 -4.62
CA GLU A 62 -2.01 14.12 -4.01
C GLU A 62 -2.44 14.75 -2.68
N CYS A 63 -1.42 15.01 -1.85
CA CYS A 63 -1.45 15.95 -0.73
C CYS A 63 -1.68 17.42 -1.14
N ASN A 64 -1.72 17.76 -2.44
CA ASN A 64 -1.89 19.11 -3.00
C ASN A 64 -2.40 19.07 -4.48
N ALA A 65 -3.58 18.47 -4.70
CA ALA A 65 -4.16 18.10 -5.99
C ALA A 65 -4.00 19.12 -7.15
N ARG A 66 -3.39 18.65 -8.26
CA ARG A 66 -3.46 19.20 -9.61
C ARG A 66 -3.87 18.11 -10.58
N SER A 67 -5.15 18.10 -10.95
CA SER A 67 -5.64 17.28 -12.05
C SER A 67 -5.11 17.80 -13.39
N LEU A 68 -4.93 16.90 -14.35
CA LEU A 68 -4.44 17.19 -15.69
C LEU A 68 -5.14 16.31 -16.72
N MET A 69 -5.24 16.79 -17.96
CA MET A 69 -5.75 16.01 -19.07
C MET A 69 -4.63 15.15 -19.67
N TYR A 70 -4.84 13.83 -19.76
CA TYR A 70 -3.91 12.92 -20.42
C TYR A 70 -4.70 11.91 -21.26
N LYS A 71 -4.43 11.92 -22.58
CA LYS A 71 -5.09 11.05 -23.57
C LYS A 71 -6.64 11.11 -23.56
N GLY A 72 -7.20 12.28 -23.21
CA GLY A 72 -8.64 12.51 -23.21
C GLY A 72 -9.34 12.26 -21.87
N ASP A 73 -8.62 11.74 -20.87
CA ASP A 73 -9.15 11.51 -19.52
C ASP A 73 -8.47 12.41 -18.48
N TYR A 74 -9.15 12.62 -17.36
CA TYR A 74 -8.57 13.30 -16.21
C TYR A 74 -7.70 12.36 -15.39
N TYR A 75 -6.49 12.85 -15.11
CA TYR A 75 -5.49 12.19 -14.28
C TYR A 75 -5.07 13.13 -13.15
N ARG A 76 -4.51 12.56 -12.10
CA ARG A 76 -3.85 13.29 -11.00
C ARG A 76 -2.45 12.74 -10.78
N TYR A 77 -1.52 13.59 -10.35
CA TYR A 77 -0.21 13.12 -9.91
C TYR A 77 -0.35 12.29 -8.62
N LEU A 78 0.63 11.42 -8.36
CA LEU A 78 0.75 10.77 -7.06
C LEU A 78 1.52 11.65 -6.06
N CYS A 79 1.29 11.43 -4.76
CA CYS A 79 1.97 12.14 -3.68
C CYS A 79 3.51 12.09 -3.81
N PRO A 80 4.25 13.13 -3.37
CA PRO A 80 5.72 13.19 -3.50
C PRO A 80 6.50 11.99 -2.94
N VAL A 81 5.93 11.30 -1.95
CA VAL A 81 6.49 10.09 -1.35
C VAL A 81 6.47 8.88 -2.30
N VAL A 82 5.59 8.86 -3.29
CA VAL A 82 5.40 7.78 -4.28
C VAL A 82 5.39 8.27 -5.74
N ASN A 83 5.75 9.53 -5.99
CA ASN A 83 5.56 10.18 -7.30
C ASN A 83 6.52 9.77 -8.41
N THR A 84 7.35 8.75 -8.25
CA THR A 84 8.18 8.19 -9.34
C THR A 84 7.99 6.69 -9.39
N LYS A 85 8.25 6.08 -10.56
CA LYS A 85 8.12 4.64 -10.72
C LYS A 85 8.92 3.85 -9.68
N ALA A 86 10.14 4.29 -9.38
CA ALA A 86 10.99 3.67 -8.37
C ALA A 86 10.42 3.81 -6.95
N LYS A 87 10.02 5.02 -6.56
CA LYS A 87 9.40 5.26 -5.24
C LYS A 87 8.11 4.45 -5.07
N LEU A 88 7.24 4.46 -6.07
CA LEU A 88 5.99 3.71 -6.04
C LEU A 88 6.24 2.20 -5.96
N THR A 89 7.17 1.68 -6.76
CA THR A 89 7.55 0.25 -6.73
C THR A 89 8.04 -0.16 -5.34
N ASN A 90 8.95 0.62 -4.74
CA ASN A 90 9.47 0.35 -3.41
C ASN A 90 8.40 0.44 -2.33
N TYR A 91 7.47 1.40 -2.46
CA TYR A 91 6.36 1.55 -1.54
C TYR A 91 5.39 0.36 -1.60
N LEU A 92 4.98 -0.06 -2.81
CA LEU A 92 4.13 -1.23 -3.01
C LEU A 92 4.80 -2.53 -2.56
N ALA A 93 6.11 -2.67 -2.77
CA ALA A 93 6.88 -3.87 -2.40
C ALA A 93 6.86 -4.18 -0.90
N GLN A 94 6.43 -3.25 -0.06
CA GLN A 94 6.25 -3.49 1.37
C GLN A 94 5.16 -4.53 1.68
N ALA A 95 4.16 -4.69 0.80
CA ALA A 95 3.05 -5.65 0.97
C ALA A 95 2.77 -6.51 -0.27
N TYR A 96 3.07 -6.01 -1.47
CA TYR A 96 2.71 -6.67 -2.73
C TYR A 96 3.90 -7.40 -3.37
N SER A 97 3.61 -8.48 -4.09
CA SER A 97 4.61 -9.25 -4.84
C SER A 97 5.06 -8.48 -6.08
N SER A 98 6.21 -8.84 -6.62
CA SER A 98 6.77 -8.23 -7.83
C SER A 98 5.81 -8.39 -9.03
N SER A 99 5.15 -9.54 -9.13
CA SER A 99 4.11 -9.81 -10.12
C SER A 99 2.86 -8.95 -9.94
N ALA A 100 2.40 -8.74 -8.70
CA ALA A 100 1.26 -7.90 -8.39
C ALA A 100 1.55 -6.44 -8.73
N ILE A 101 2.74 -5.95 -8.40
CA ILE A 101 3.19 -4.59 -8.73
C ILE A 101 3.18 -4.39 -10.24
N LYS A 102 3.79 -5.31 -11.01
CA LYS A 102 3.80 -5.23 -12.48
C LYS A 102 2.38 -5.10 -13.06
N LYS A 103 1.42 -5.88 -12.53
CA LYS A 103 0.01 -5.82 -12.94
C LYS A 103 -0.69 -4.55 -12.47
N ALA A 104 -0.31 -3.99 -11.32
CA ALA A 104 -0.88 -2.74 -10.82
C ALA A 104 -0.65 -1.60 -11.83
N PHE A 105 0.57 -1.48 -12.37
CA PHE A 105 0.89 -0.44 -13.35
C PHE A 105 -0.01 -0.48 -14.59
N SER A 106 -0.35 -1.67 -15.08
CA SER A 106 -1.26 -1.82 -16.23
C SER A 106 -2.72 -1.66 -15.85
N ASN A 107 -3.18 -2.36 -14.82
CA ASN A 107 -4.61 -2.49 -14.50
C ASN A 107 -5.20 -1.22 -13.88
N TYR A 108 -4.37 -0.42 -13.22
CA TYR A 108 -4.76 0.83 -12.56
C TYR A 108 -4.30 2.06 -13.35
N HIS A 109 -3.80 1.86 -14.58
CA HIS A 109 -3.34 2.93 -15.46
C HIS A 109 -2.35 3.89 -14.76
N LEU A 110 -1.41 3.33 -13.98
CA LEU A 110 -0.36 4.11 -13.32
C LEU A 110 0.70 4.43 -14.37
N VAL A 111 0.71 5.68 -14.84
CA VAL A 111 1.51 6.11 -15.98
C VAL A 111 2.63 7.04 -15.52
N GLU A 112 3.80 6.91 -16.13
CA GLU A 112 4.86 7.90 -15.96
C GLU A 112 4.68 9.03 -16.97
N TYR A 113 4.54 10.25 -16.47
CA TYR A 113 4.36 11.47 -17.24
C TYR A 113 5.32 12.54 -16.72
N LYS A 114 6.24 13.01 -17.58
CA LYS A 114 7.28 14.00 -17.24
C LYS A 114 8.10 13.60 -16.00
N GLY A 115 8.46 12.32 -15.91
CA GLY A 115 9.25 11.76 -14.80
C GLY A 115 8.47 11.60 -13.48
N LYS A 116 7.16 11.85 -13.48
CA LYS A 116 6.28 11.66 -12.32
C LYS A 116 5.18 10.66 -12.61
N MET A 117 4.73 9.94 -11.58
CA MET A 117 3.59 9.02 -11.69
C MET A 117 2.27 9.79 -11.64
N ILE A 118 1.37 9.43 -12.55
CA ILE A 118 -0.02 9.88 -12.61
C ILE A 118 -0.95 8.66 -12.58
N GLN A 119 -2.17 8.85 -12.10
CA GLN A 119 -3.25 7.86 -12.10
C GLN A 119 -4.56 8.53 -12.53
N PRO A 120 -5.57 7.77 -13.00
CA PRO A 120 -6.89 8.31 -13.27
C PRO A 120 -7.46 9.05 -12.06
N ASP A 121 -8.13 10.17 -12.30
CA ASP A 121 -8.85 10.89 -11.25
C ASP A 121 -10.20 10.21 -11.03
N ALA A 122 -10.30 9.43 -9.95
CA ALA A 122 -11.47 8.61 -9.64
C ALA A 122 -11.78 8.62 -8.15
N ASP A 123 -13.08 8.53 -7.84
CA ASP A 123 -13.60 8.34 -6.50
C ASP A 123 -13.78 6.86 -6.23
N LYS A 124 -13.18 6.39 -5.13
CA LYS A 124 -13.30 5.02 -4.65
C LYS A 124 -13.58 5.03 -3.16
N GLY A 125 -14.36 4.05 -2.69
CA GLY A 125 -14.64 3.85 -1.27
C GLY A 125 -14.74 2.36 -0.92
N SER A 126 -14.55 2.04 0.36
CA SER A 126 -14.76 0.70 0.91
C SER A 126 -15.35 0.83 2.31
N ILE A 127 -16.41 0.07 2.58
CA ILE A 127 -17.03 -0.06 3.91
C ILE A 127 -16.45 -1.24 4.71
N LEU A 128 -15.44 -1.93 4.16
CA LEU A 128 -14.87 -3.14 4.73
C LEU A 128 -13.97 -2.83 5.92
N ASP A 129 -14.31 -3.36 7.10
CA ASP A 129 -13.50 -3.22 8.31
C ASP A 129 -12.48 -4.36 8.44
N TRP A 130 -11.38 -4.22 7.69
CA TRP A 130 -10.27 -5.17 7.71
C TRP A 130 -9.63 -5.35 9.09
N ASN A 131 -9.76 -4.39 10.02
CA ASN A 131 -9.22 -4.53 11.38
C ASN A 131 -9.96 -5.60 12.20
N LYS A 132 -11.22 -5.88 11.84
CA LYS A 132 -12.06 -6.91 12.45
C LYS A 132 -12.17 -8.17 11.59
N SER A 133 -11.37 -8.26 10.52
CA SER A 133 -11.40 -9.42 9.63
C SER A 133 -10.89 -10.68 10.30
N LYS A 134 -11.47 -11.81 9.89
CA LYS A 134 -10.97 -13.16 10.21
C LYS A 134 -10.39 -13.78 8.94
N ALA A 135 -9.47 -14.72 9.09
CA ALA A 135 -8.79 -15.34 7.97
C ALA A 135 -8.67 -16.85 8.16
N GLU A 136 -8.85 -17.59 7.07
CA GLU A 136 -8.63 -19.02 6.97
C GLU A 136 -7.76 -19.35 5.74
N ILE A 137 -6.76 -20.22 5.90
CA ILE A 137 -5.92 -20.66 4.79
C ILE A 137 -6.58 -21.86 4.12
N ILE A 138 -7.27 -21.60 3.01
CA ILE A 138 -8.06 -22.59 2.27
C ILE A 138 -7.25 -23.36 1.21
N TYR A 139 -6.03 -22.92 0.89
CA TYR A 139 -5.17 -23.60 -0.08
C TYR A 139 -3.69 -23.37 0.19
N LYS A 140 -2.90 -24.44 0.04
CA LYS A 140 -1.44 -24.44 0.17
C LYS A 140 -0.77 -25.23 -0.96
N GLN A 141 0.06 -24.57 -1.76
CA GLN A 141 0.96 -25.23 -2.70
C GLN A 141 2.28 -24.45 -2.81
N GLY A 142 3.40 -25.09 -2.50
CA GLY A 142 4.74 -24.48 -2.58
C GLY A 142 4.80 -23.10 -1.90
N ASN A 143 5.16 -22.08 -2.68
CA ASN A 143 5.24 -20.68 -2.24
C ASN A 143 3.93 -19.88 -2.43
N THR A 144 2.79 -20.56 -2.58
CA THR A 144 1.49 -19.93 -2.82
C THR A 144 0.46 -20.37 -1.77
N ARG A 145 -0.31 -19.40 -1.28
CA ARG A 145 -1.44 -19.62 -0.36
C ARG A 145 -2.65 -18.89 -0.90
N LYS A 146 -3.84 -19.49 -0.79
CA LYS A 146 -5.09 -18.72 -0.87
C LYS A 146 -5.68 -18.64 0.53
N VAL A 147 -6.11 -17.45 0.89
CA VAL A 147 -6.68 -17.13 2.18
C VAL A 147 -8.08 -16.58 1.93
N GLU A 148 -9.06 -17.17 2.58
CA GLU A 148 -10.40 -16.62 2.66
C GLU A 148 -10.48 -15.68 3.86
N PHE A 149 -11.02 -14.48 3.64
CA PHE A 149 -11.27 -13.50 4.68
C PHE A 149 -12.76 -13.31 4.86
N THR A 150 -13.21 -13.30 6.10
CA THR A 150 -14.52 -12.78 6.49
C THR A 150 -14.32 -11.37 7.00
N VAL A 151 -14.83 -10.37 6.29
CA VAL A 151 -14.61 -8.95 6.59
C VAL A 151 -15.93 -8.27 6.90
N PRO A 152 -16.11 -7.71 8.11
CA PRO A 152 -17.33 -6.96 8.43
C PRO A 152 -17.55 -5.78 7.49
N CYS A 153 -18.82 -5.55 7.12
CA CYS A 153 -19.24 -4.47 6.21
C CYS A 153 -20.61 -3.92 6.62
N GLY A 154 -20.70 -3.31 7.80
CA GLY A 154 -21.95 -2.81 8.38
C GLY A 154 -22.13 -3.30 9.81
N TYR A 155 -23.38 -3.27 10.29
CA TYR A 155 -23.69 -3.71 11.65
C TYR A 155 -23.57 -5.22 11.81
N ASP A 156 -24.28 -6.00 10.99
CA ASP A 156 -24.33 -7.46 11.10
C ASP A 156 -23.88 -8.20 9.82
N ASP A 157 -23.46 -7.45 8.79
CA ASP A 157 -23.06 -8.01 7.51
C ASP A 157 -21.55 -8.27 7.41
N THR A 158 -21.20 -9.31 6.65
CA THR A 158 -19.82 -9.65 6.32
C THR A 158 -19.66 -9.95 4.83
N ALA A 159 -18.51 -9.59 4.28
CA ALA A 159 -18.08 -9.97 2.94
C ALA A 159 -17.06 -11.12 3.02
N THR A 160 -17.16 -12.06 2.08
CA THR A 160 -16.15 -13.11 1.90
C THR A 160 -15.20 -12.72 0.77
N ILE A 161 -13.91 -12.63 1.06
CA ILE A 161 -12.88 -12.21 0.10
C ILE A 161 -11.77 -13.25 0.06
N ILE A 162 -11.49 -13.79 -1.12
CA ILE A 162 -10.36 -14.73 -1.32
C ILE A 162 -9.18 -13.97 -1.91
N ALA A 163 -8.07 -13.92 -1.17
CA ALA A 163 -6.83 -13.32 -1.65
C ALA A 163 -5.72 -14.38 -1.79
N THR A 164 -4.88 -14.19 -2.81
CA THR A 164 -3.70 -15.03 -3.04
C THR A 164 -2.45 -14.37 -2.48
N PHE A 165 -1.68 -15.12 -1.71
CA PHE A 165 -0.38 -14.72 -1.19
C PHE A 165 0.73 -15.54 -1.85
N MET A 166 1.86 -14.89 -2.10
CA MET A 166 3.05 -15.51 -2.68
C MET A 166 4.27 -15.21 -1.81
N LYS A 167 5.14 -16.20 -1.61
CA LYS A 167 6.41 -16.03 -0.90
C LYS A 167 7.50 -15.63 -1.90
N GLU A 168 8.01 -14.41 -1.76
CA GLU A 168 9.13 -13.88 -2.52
C GLU A 168 10.29 -13.55 -1.58
N LYS A 169 11.50 -14.03 -1.89
CA LYS A 169 12.72 -13.77 -1.09
C LYS A 169 12.52 -14.00 0.42
N GLY A 170 11.79 -15.08 0.76
CA GLY A 170 11.52 -15.47 2.15
C GLY A 170 10.38 -14.72 2.85
N LYS A 171 9.68 -13.80 2.18
CA LYS A 171 8.58 -13.01 2.76
C LYS A 171 7.28 -13.23 2.02
N TRP A 172 6.19 -13.36 2.76
CA TRP A 172 4.85 -13.42 2.17
C TRP A 172 4.39 -12.04 1.70
N LYS A 173 3.76 -12.01 0.52
CA LYS A 173 3.27 -10.82 -0.15
C LYS A 173 1.90 -11.09 -0.78
N ILE A 174 1.08 -10.06 -0.91
CA ILE A 174 -0.20 -10.11 -1.62
C ILE A 174 0.09 -10.18 -3.13
N ASN A 175 -0.52 -11.14 -3.82
CA ASN A 175 -0.25 -11.43 -5.23
C ASN A 175 -1.24 -10.74 -6.21
N ASN A 176 -2.07 -9.82 -5.72
CA ASN A 176 -2.95 -9.00 -6.54
C ASN A 176 -3.12 -7.61 -5.89
N PHE A 177 -2.82 -6.55 -6.64
CA PHE A 177 -3.05 -5.19 -6.17
C PHE A 177 -4.54 -4.87 -6.26
N GLY A 178 -5.13 -4.37 -5.16
CA GLY A 178 -6.56 -4.06 -5.07
C GLY A 178 -7.50 -5.26 -4.95
N SER A 179 -7.00 -6.45 -4.63
CA SER A 179 -7.86 -7.53 -4.08
C SER A 179 -8.25 -7.30 -2.61
N ILE A 180 -7.59 -6.34 -1.95
CA ILE A 180 -7.74 -5.99 -0.54
C ILE A 180 -7.71 -4.46 -0.48
N PHE A 181 -8.87 -3.83 -0.25
CA PHE A 181 -9.06 -2.39 -0.17
C PHE A 181 -10.19 -2.02 0.80
#